data_AF-R9QPM9-F1
#
_entry.id   AF-R9QPM9-F1
#
_cell.length_a   1.000
_cell.length_b   1.000
_cell.length_c   1.000
_cell.angle_alpha   90.00
_cell.angle_beta   90.00
_cell.angle_gamma   90.00
#
_symmetry.space_group_name_H-M   'P 1'
#
loop_
_entity.id
_entity.type
_entity.pdbx_description
1 polymer ?
#
loop_
_entity_poly.entity_id
_entity_poly.type
_entity_poly.pdbx_seq_one_letter_code
_entity_poly.pdbx_strand_id
1 'polypeptide(L)'
;EQAERYEEMVSAMKKVAQLDTELTVEERNLLSVAYKNVVGSRRASWRIISSIEHKEKGKESSGHLDQIRNYCVQIEGELEAICTDVLDVLDNHLIKSAQNAESKVFYNKMKGDYFRYLAEFSHEDKRKNLATKGQEAYQAAKSAEEALPPTHPIRLGLAL
;
A
#
# COMPACT_ATOMS: atom_id res chain seq x y z
N GLU A 1 12.74 -3.98 -12.49
CA GLU A 1 11.65 -4.90 -12.87
C GLU A 1 12.16 -6.23 -13.40
N GLN A 2 12.86 -6.28 -14.55
CA GLN A 2 13.26 -7.55 -15.20
C GLN A 2 14.12 -8.49 -14.35
N ALA A 3 14.91 -7.95 -13.41
CA ALA A 3 15.71 -8.74 -12.47
C ALA A 3 14.96 -9.11 -11.17
N GLU A 4 13.66 -8.80 -11.06
CA GLU A 4 12.81 -9.01 -9.88
C GLU A 4 13.31 -8.34 -8.58
N ARG A 5 14.25 -7.39 -8.70
CA ARG A 5 14.77 -6.58 -7.59
C ARG A 5 13.85 -5.39 -7.31
N TYR A 6 12.68 -5.65 -6.74
CA TYR A 6 11.64 -4.63 -6.54
C TYR A 6 11.99 -3.57 -5.48
N GLU A 7 12.81 -3.89 -4.49
CA GLU A 7 13.27 -2.90 -3.49
C GLU A 7 14.14 -1.80 -4.11
N GLU A 8 15.04 -2.16 -5.02
CA GLU A 8 15.82 -1.18 -5.79
C GLU A 8 14.97 -0.40 -6.77
N MET A 9 13.96 -1.05 -7.35
CA MET A 9 13.00 -0.38 -8.20
C MET A 9 12.23 0.69 -7.43
N VAL A 10 11.82 0.40 -6.19
CA VAL A 10 11.23 1.40 -5.28
C VAL A 10 12.22 2.55 -5.06
N SER A 11 13.47 2.26 -4.69
CA SER A 11 14.49 3.28 -4.45
C SER A 11 14.71 4.20 -5.65
N ALA A 12 14.75 3.64 -6.87
CA ALA A 12 14.89 4.41 -8.10
C ALA A 12 13.64 5.27 -8.38
N MET A 13 12.45 4.68 -8.32
CA MET A 13 11.20 5.39 -8.62
C MET A 13 10.86 6.48 -7.60
N LYS A 14 11.31 6.35 -6.35
CA LYS A 14 11.21 7.42 -5.36
C LYS A 14 12.00 8.66 -5.77
N LYS A 15 13.21 8.49 -6.32
CA LYS A 15 14.02 9.63 -6.79
C LYS A 15 13.31 10.36 -7.93
N VAL A 16 12.64 9.62 -8.81
CA VAL A 16 11.83 10.20 -9.89
C VAL A 16 10.63 10.96 -9.31
N ALA A 17 9.93 10.38 -8.34
CA ALA A 17 8.81 11.05 -7.66
C ALA A 17 9.24 12.36 -6.98
N GLN A 18 10.45 12.41 -6.41
CA GLN A 18 11.01 13.59 -5.74
C GLN A 18 11.43 14.73 -6.68
N LEU A 19 11.32 14.55 -8.00
CA LEU A 19 11.52 15.64 -8.95
C LEU A 19 10.32 16.61 -9.01
N ASP A 20 9.23 16.30 -8.31
CA ASP A 20 8.01 17.10 -8.22
C ASP A 20 7.36 17.42 -9.58
N THR A 21 7.67 16.63 -10.61
CA THR A 21 7.07 16.71 -11.94
C THR A 21 5.94 15.70 -12.10
N GLU A 22 5.01 15.97 -13.03
CA GLU A 22 3.97 15.00 -13.35
C GLU A 22 4.58 13.75 -14.00
N LEU A 23 4.42 12.59 -13.36
CA LEU A 23 4.90 11.33 -13.90
C LEU A 23 4.10 10.92 -15.14
N THR A 24 4.83 10.42 -16.13
CA THR A 24 4.27 9.74 -17.30
C THR A 24 3.50 8.49 -16.87
N VAL A 25 2.66 7.97 -17.77
CA VAL A 25 1.90 6.74 -17.52
C VAL A 25 2.84 5.55 -17.23
N GLU A 26 3.96 5.46 -17.94
CA GLU A 26 4.96 4.41 -17.73
C GLU A 26 5.62 4.51 -16.36
N GLU A 27 6.13 5.68 -15.98
CA GLU A 27 6.74 5.91 -14.67
C GLU A 27 5.76 5.65 -13.52
N ARG A 28 4.51 6.09 -13.68
CA ARG A 28 3.44 5.84 -12.70
C ARG A 28 3.19 4.34 -12.52
N ASN A 29 3.16 3.59 -13.62
CA ASN A 29 2.99 2.15 -13.60
C ASN A 29 4.20 1.45 -12.95
N LEU A 30 5.42 1.85 -13.29
CA LEU A 30 6.65 1.31 -12.68
C LEU A 30 6.65 1.53 -11.17
N LEU A 31 6.32 2.74 -10.70
CA LEU A 31 6.24 3.04 -9.27
C LEU A 31 5.20 2.15 -8.56
N SER A 32 4.03 1.98 -9.18
CA SER A 32 2.98 1.13 -8.62
C SER A 32 3.37 -0.35 -8.57
N VAL A 33 3.95 -0.88 -9.64
CA VAL A 33 4.44 -2.26 -9.72
C VAL A 33 5.52 -2.51 -8.68
N ALA A 34 6.47 -1.58 -8.51
CA ALA A 34 7.55 -1.71 -7.55
C ALA A 34 7.01 -1.87 -6.12
N TYR A 35 6.20 -0.91 -5.66
CA TYR A 35 5.66 -0.97 -4.30
C TYR A 35 4.66 -2.11 -4.10
N LYS A 36 3.82 -2.43 -5.10
CA LYS A 36 2.87 -3.56 -5.04
C LYS A 36 3.58 -4.89 -4.80
N ASN A 37 4.73 -5.12 -5.46
CA ASN A 37 5.48 -6.36 -5.27
C ASN A 37 6.14 -6.42 -3.88
N VAL A 38 6.77 -5.33 -3.44
CA VAL A 38 7.41 -5.26 -2.11
C VAL A 38 6.38 -5.47 -0.99
N VAL A 39 5.27 -4.73 -1.00
CA VAL A 39 4.20 -4.89 0.01
C VAL A 39 3.47 -6.23 -0.12
N GLY A 40 3.30 -6.74 -1.35
CA GLY A 40 2.63 -8.00 -1.61
C GLY A 40 3.37 -9.18 -1.01
N SER A 41 4.69 -9.23 -1.17
CA SER A 41 5.54 -10.26 -0.54
C SER A 41 5.38 -10.25 0.98
N ARG A 42 5.45 -9.07 1.61
CA ARG A 42 5.36 -8.95 3.07
C ARG A 42 3.96 -9.25 3.61
N ARG A 43 2.90 -8.85 2.91
CA ARG A 43 1.51 -9.20 3.28
C ARG A 43 1.27 -10.71 3.21
N ALA A 44 1.84 -11.40 2.22
CA ALA A 44 1.77 -12.85 2.15
C ALA A 44 2.47 -13.52 3.35
N SER A 45 3.69 -13.07 3.68
CA SER A 45 4.43 -13.54 4.85
C SER A 45 3.65 -13.31 6.15
N TRP A 46 3.08 -12.12 6.34
CA TRP A 46 2.27 -11.79 7.51
C TRP A 46 1.06 -12.72 7.66
N ARG A 47 0.30 -12.96 6.59
CA ARG A 47 -0.86 -13.86 6.62
C ARG A 47 -0.47 -15.29 7.03
N ILE A 48 0.65 -15.79 6.53
CA ILE A 48 1.16 -17.12 6.87
C ILE A 48 1.51 -17.19 8.36
N ILE A 49 2.29 -16.23 8.86
CA ILE A 49 2.72 -16.20 10.26
C ILE A 49 1.55 -15.98 11.21
N SER A 50 0.62 -15.08 10.89
CA SER A 50 -0.60 -14.86 11.68
C SER A 50 -1.47 -16.13 11.75
N SER A 51 -1.57 -16.89 10.65
CA SER A 51 -2.27 -18.18 10.66
C SER A 51 -1.58 -19.23 11.55
N ILE A 52 -0.24 -19.26 11.55
CA ILE A 52 0.55 -20.14 12.42
C ILE A 52 0.38 -19.75 13.89
N GLU A 53 0.45 -18.44 14.19
CA GLU A 53 0.24 -17.91 15.54
C GLU A 53 -1.14 -18.30 16.09
N HIS A 54 -2.19 -18.15 15.27
CA HIS A 54 -3.55 -18.52 15.66
C HIS A 54 -3.69 -20.02 15.95
N LYS A 55 -3.04 -20.89 15.16
CA LYS A 55 -3.03 -22.35 15.39
C LYS A 55 -2.28 -22.75 16.66
N GLU A 56 -1.17 -22.08 16.97
CA GLU A 56 -0.39 -22.39 18.18
C GLU A 56 -1.01 -21.85 19.47
N LYS A 57 -1.79 -20.75 19.40
CA LYS A 57 -2.55 -20.25 20.55
C LYS A 57 -3.56 -21.26 21.11
N GLY A 58 -4.01 -22.21 20.29
CA GLY A 58 -4.95 -23.26 20.69
C GLY A 58 -4.33 -24.49 21.34
N LYS A 59 -3.01 -24.56 21.52
CA LYS A 59 -2.30 -25.71 22.12
C LYS A 59 -1.80 -25.38 23.52
N GLU A 60 -2.01 -26.29 24.48
CA GLU A 60 -1.64 -26.11 25.90
C GLU A 60 -0.11 -26.13 26.17
N SER A 61 0.73 -26.38 25.17
CA SER A 61 2.19 -26.42 25.32
C SER A 61 2.88 -25.79 24.11
N SER A 62 3.33 -24.55 24.24
CA SER A 62 3.98 -23.87 23.12
C SER A 62 5.07 -22.91 23.60
N GLY A 63 6.26 -23.47 23.87
CA GLY A 63 7.49 -22.68 24.05
C GLY A 63 7.89 -21.84 22.82
N HIS A 64 7.20 -22.01 21.69
CA HIS A 64 7.44 -21.29 20.44
C HIS A 64 6.50 -20.09 20.21
N LEU A 65 5.44 -19.92 21.02
CA LEU A 65 4.46 -18.84 20.80
C LEU A 65 5.10 -17.45 20.85
N ASP A 66 6.02 -17.23 21.78
CA ASP A 66 6.71 -15.95 21.91
C ASP A 66 7.62 -15.68 20.70
N GLN A 67 8.29 -16.70 20.16
CA GLN A 67 9.09 -16.57 18.94
C GLN A 67 8.23 -16.21 17.73
N ILE A 68 7.06 -16.86 17.58
CA ILE A 68 6.12 -16.58 16.49
C ILE A 68 5.56 -15.15 16.60
N ARG A 69 5.18 -14.72 17.81
CA ARG A 69 4.72 -13.34 18.06
C ARG A 69 5.78 -12.31 17.73
N ASN A 70 7.01 -12.51 18.19
CA ASN A 70 8.12 -11.60 17.91
C ASN A 70 8.37 -11.46 16.41
N TYR A 71 8.30 -12.57 15.67
CA TYR A 71 8.44 -12.56 14.22
C TYR A 71 7.25 -11.89 13.52
N CYS A 72 6.03 -12.08 14.02
CA CYS A 72 4.84 -11.39 13.53
C CYS A 72 4.99 -9.86 13.66
N VAL A 73 5.39 -9.38 14.84
CA VAL A 73 5.64 -7.95 15.11
C VAL A 73 6.75 -7.39 14.20
N GLN A 74 7.80 -8.16 13.93
CA GLN A 74 8.84 -7.73 13.00
C GLN A 74 8.27 -7.51 11.58
N ILE A 75 7.48 -8.46 11.07
CA ILE A 75 6.85 -8.33 9.75
C ILE A 75 5.87 -7.15 9.71
N GLU A 76 5.10 -6.94 10.78
CA GLU A 76 4.20 -5.78 10.91
C GLU A 76 4.96 -4.46 10.86
N GLY A 77 6.10 -4.36 11.54
CA GLY A 77 6.97 -3.19 11.48
C GLY A 77 7.52 -2.93 10.07
N GLU A 78 7.94 -3.98 9.35
CA GLU A 78 8.39 -3.87 7.96
C GLU A 78 7.24 -3.44 7.03
N LEU A 79 6.04 -4.00 7.20
CA LEU A 79 4.84 -3.60 6.45
C LEU A 79 4.44 -2.15 6.72
N GLU A 80 4.47 -1.73 7.98
CA GLU A 80 4.17 -0.37 8.38
C GLU A 80 5.17 0.62 7.77
N ALA A 81 6.46 0.29 7.77
CA ALA A 81 7.49 1.11 7.14
C ALA A 81 7.26 1.26 5.62
N ILE A 82 6.99 0.16 4.91
CA ILE A 82 6.73 0.19 3.46
C ILE A 82 5.48 1.03 3.15
N CYS A 83 4.39 0.84 3.91
CA CYS A 83 3.16 1.58 3.66
C CYS A 83 3.31 3.07 3.97
N THR A 84 3.95 3.41 5.09
CA THR A 84 4.23 4.81 5.46
C THR A 84 5.11 5.47 4.40
N ASP A 85 6.13 4.77 3.90
CA ASP A 85 7.01 5.29 2.85
C ASP A 85 6.25 5.68 1.57
N VAL A 86 5.32 4.82 1.12
CA VAL A 86 4.48 5.13 -0.05
C VAL A 86 3.57 6.31 0.22
N LEU A 87 2.92 6.33 1.39
CA LEU A 87 1.99 7.40 1.76
C LEU A 87 2.71 8.75 1.80
N ASP A 88 3.94 8.79 2.33
CA ASP A 88 4.75 9.99 2.35
C ASP A 88 5.14 10.45 0.94
N VAL A 89 5.51 9.54 0.04
CA VAL A 89 5.81 9.88 -1.36
C VAL A 89 4.57 10.41 -2.08
N LEU A 90 3.40 9.80 -1.83
CA LEU A 90 2.13 10.24 -2.40
C LEU A 90 1.76 11.64 -1.94
N ASP A 91 1.79 11.89 -0.63
CA ASP A 91 1.33 13.15 -0.03
C ASP A 91 2.32 14.29 -0.25
N ASN A 92 3.62 14.02 -0.22
CA ASN A 92 4.62 15.07 -0.34
C ASN A 92 4.89 15.48 -1.79
N HIS A 93 4.79 14.55 -2.74
CA HIS A 93 5.21 14.74 -4.13
C HIS A 93 4.08 14.46 -5.14
N LEU A 94 3.64 13.21 -5.24
CA LEU A 94 2.86 12.75 -6.40
C LEU A 94 1.46 13.36 -6.49
N ILE A 95 0.74 13.47 -5.38
CA ILE A 95 -0.61 14.05 -5.35
C ILE A 95 -0.56 15.56 -5.64
N LYS A 96 0.48 16.25 -5.17
CA LYS A 96 0.66 17.69 -5.41
C LYS A 96 1.00 18.00 -6.87
N SER A 97 1.80 17.15 -7.50
CA SER A 97 2.21 17.30 -8.90
C SER A 97 1.20 16.75 -9.93
N ALA A 98 0.12 16.10 -9.47
CA ALA A 98 -0.90 15.52 -10.33
C ALA A 98 -1.80 16.60 -10.97
N GLN A 99 -1.77 16.72 -12.30
CA GLN A 99 -2.55 17.73 -13.01
C GLN A 99 -3.84 17.13 -13.60
N ASN A 100 -3.72 15.98 -14.28
CA ASN A 100 -4.85 15.34 -14.95
C ASN A 100 -5.72 14.47 -14.01
N ALA A 101 -6.94 14.18 -14.45
CA ALA A 101 -7.88 13.37 -13.67
C ALA A 101 -7.35 11.94 -13.46
N GLU A 102 -6.69 11.38 -14.46
CA GLU A 102 -6.16 10.02 -14.40
C GLU A 102 -5.11 9.84 -13.30
N SER A 103 -4.15 10.76 -13.19
CA SER A 103 -3.11 10.74 -12.17
C SER A 103 -3.70 10.97 -10.78
N LYS A 104 -4.65 11.90 -10.65
CA LYS A 104 -5.38 12.14 -9.39
C LYS A 104 -6.15 10.90 -8.92
N VAL A 105 -6.90 10.24 -9.79
CA VAL A 105 -7.63 9.01 -9.44
C VAL A 105 -6.63 7.92 -9.06
N PHE A 106 -5.56 7.75 -9.84
CA PHE A 106 -4.55 6.71 -9.60
C PHE A 106 -3.87 6.87 -8.23
N TYR A 107 -3.37 8.06 -7.90
CA TYR A 107 -2.65 8.29 -6.66
C TYR A 107 -3.56 8.24 -5.43
N ASN A 108 -4.78 8.79 -5.52
CA ASN A 108 -5.73 8.71 -4.41
C ASN A 108 -6.24 7.27 -4.18
N LYS A 109 -6.45 6.49 -5.26
CA LYS A 109 -6.72 5.05 -5.16
C LYS A 109 -5.55 4.34 -4.47
N MET A 110 -4.32 4.60 -4.92
CA MET A 110 -3.12 4.00 -4.34
C MET A 110 -3.02 4.35 -2.84
N LYS A 111 -3.23 5.62 -2.47
CA LYS A 111 -3.29 6.06 -1.07
C LYS A 111 -4.32 5.28 -0.25
N GLY A 112 -5.53 5.09 -0.79
CA GLY A 112 -6.56 4.25 -0.19
C GLY A 112 -6.12 2.79 0.01
N ASP A 113 -5.46 2.21 -0.99
CA ASP A 113 -4.93 0.83 -0.92
C ASP A 113 -3.90 0.66 0.20
N TYR A 114 -2.97 1.60 0.38
CA TYR A 114 -1.97 1.52 1.44
C TYR A 114 -2.52 1.77 2.84
N PHE A 115 -3.50 2.67 3.00
CA PHE A 115 -4.24 2.77 4.26
C PHE A 115 -5.03 1.50 4.58
N ARG A 116 -5.64 0.88 3.57
CA ARG A 116 -6.32 -0.40 3.72
C ARG A 116 -5.33 -1.48 4.16
N TYR A 117 -4.13 -1.55 3.59
CA TYR A 117 -3.10 -2.50 4.02
C TYR A 117 -2.67 -2.26 5.47
N LEU A 118 -2.44 -1.01 5.88
CA LEU A 118 -2.13 -0.68 7.28
C LEU A 118 -3.26 -1.11 8.23
N ALA A 119 -4.52 -0.96 7.81
CA ALA A 119 -5.67 -1.33 8.62
C ALA A 119 -5.83 -2.86 8.78
N GLU A 120 -5.31 -3.68 7.84
CA GLU A 120 -5.44 -5.15 7.89
C GLU A 120 -4.79 -5.78 9.13
N PHE A 121 -3.66 -5.22 9.58
CA PHE A 121 -2.88 -5.73 10.71
C PHE A 121 -2.89 -4.80 11.93
N SER A 122 -3.58 -3.67 11.85
CA SER A 122 -3.72 -2.75 12.99
C SER A 122 -4.81 -3.18 13.96
N HIS A 123 -4.68 -2.77 15.21
CA HIS A 123 -5.65 -3.05 16.27
C HIS A 123 -6.51 -1.83 16.65
N GLU A 124 -7.71 -2.13 17.14
CA GLU A 124 -8.62 -1.20 17.83
C GLU A 124 -8.77 0.17 17.14
N ASP A 125 -8.36 1.24 17.83
CA ASP A 125 -8.56 2.62 17.40
C ASP A 125 -7.63 3.03 16.26
N LYS A 126 -6.41 2.46 16.20
CA LYS A 126 -5.50 2.67 15.05
C LYS A 126 -6.15 2.16 13.77
N ARG A 127 -6.78 0.99 13.82
CA ARG A 127 -7.51 0.41 12.68
C ARG A 127 -8.67 1.30 12.22
N LYS A 128 -9.47 1.84 13.14
CA LYS A 128 -10.59 2.74 12.79
C LYS A 128 -10.09 3.99 12.09
N ASN A 129 -9.06 4.65 12.64
CA ASN A 129 -8.46 5.85 12.06
C ASN A 129 -7.91 5.59 10.66
N LEU A 130 -7.16 4.50 10.48
CA LEU A 130 -6.62 4.10 9.17
C LEU A 130 -7.73 3.78 8.16
N ALA A 131 -8.80 3.11 8.59
CA ALA A 131 -9.96 2.84 7.73
C ALA A 131 -10.65 4.13 7.27
N THR A 132 -10.82 5.11 8.17
CA THR A 132 -11.37 6.44 7.81
C THR A 132 -10.48 7.14 6.80
N LYS A 133 -9.16 7.19 7.02
CA LYS A 133 -8.21 7.80 6.07
C LYS A 133 -8.22 7.09 4.71
N GLY A 134 -8.32 5.76 4.70
CA GLY A 134 -8.46 4.98 3.47
C GLY A 134 -9.75 5.32 2.73
N GLN A 135 -10.87 5.44 3.44
CA GLN A 135 -12.16 5.82 2.87
C GLN A 135 -12.13 7.25 2.30
N GLU A 136 -11.53 8.21 3.00
CA GLU A 136 -11.35 9.58 2.51
C GLU A 136 -10.54 9.60 1.20
N ALA A 137 -9.45 8.83 1.12
CA ALA A 137 -8.64 8.72 -0.09
C ALA A 137 -9.42 8.10 -1.26
N TYR A 138 -10.18 7.02 -1.03
CA TYR A 138 -11.03 6.44 -2.07
C TYR A 138 -12.15 7.39 -2.50
N GLN A 139 -12.72 8.18 -1.58
CA GLN A 139 -13.73 9.17 -1.92
C GLN A 139 -13.15 10.32 -2.76
N ALA A 140 -11.93 10.78 -2.44
CA ALA A 140 -11.21 11.74 -3.26
C ALA A 140 -10.92 11.19 -4.68
N ALA A 141 -10.54 9.92 -4.77
CA ALA A 141 -10.37 9.23 -6.06
C ALA A 141 -11.69 9.20 -6.85
N LYS A 142 -12.80 8.88 -6.19
CA LYS A 142 -14.13 8.82 -6.81
C LYS A 142 -14.59 10.19 -7.31
N SER A 143 -14.33 11.27 -6.57
CA SER A 143 -14.65 12.62 -7.05
C SER A 143 -13.84 13.02 -8.30
N ALA A 144 -12.60 12.55 -8.42
CA ALA A 144 -11.79 12.80 -9.62
C ALA A 144 -12.19 11.89 -10.81
N GLU A 145 -12.89 10.77 -10.55
CA GLU A 145 -13.27 9.80 -11.59
C GLU A 145 -14.39 10.29 -12.52
N GLU A 146 -15.16 11.31 -12.12
CA GLU A 146 -16.28 11.85 -12.91
C GLU A 146 -15.83 12.37 -14.28
N ALA A 147 -14.55 12.76 -14.39
CA ALA A 147 -13.92 13.17 -15.65
C ALA A 147 -13.48 11.99 -16.54
N LEU A 148 -13.59 10.74 -16.07
CA LEU A 148 -13.20 9.53 -16.79
C LEU A 148 -14.42 8.74 -17.27
N PRO A 149 -14.38 8.15 -18.49
CA PRO A 149 -15.48 7.33 -18.98
C PRO A 149 -15.69 6.09 -18.07
N PRO A 150 -16.93 5.57 -17.94
CA PRO A 150 -17.22 4.38 -17.13
C PRO A 150 -16.40 3.13 -17.51
N THR A 151 -15.92 3.05 -18.75
CA THR A 151 -15.10 1.95 -19.27
C THR A 151 -13.59 2.14 -19.01
N HIS A 152 -13.17 3.24 -18.38
CA HIS A 152 -11.76 3.52 -18.15
C HIS A 152 -11.15 2.50 -17.18
N PRO A 153 -9.99 1.87 -17.51
CA PRO A 153 -9.40 0.81 -16.68
C PRO A 153 -9.13 1.22 -15.23
N ILE A 154 -8.65 2.45 -15.01
CA ILE A 154 -8.38 2.97 -13.66
C ILE A 154 -9.68 3.17 -12.85
N ARG A 155 -10.78 3.57 -13.52
CA ARG A 155 -12.08 3.73 -12.87
C ARG A 155 -12.67 2.37 -12.49
N LEU A 156 -12.57 1.39 -13.38
CA LEU A 156 -12.96 0.00 -13.07
C LEU A 156 -12.12 -0.56 -11.92
N GLY A 157 -10.81 -0.29 -11.93
CA GLY A 157 -9.91 -0.71 -10.85
C GLY A 157 -10.20 -0.05 -9.50
N LEU A 158 -10.73 1.18 -9.47
CA LEU A 158 -11.14 1.85 -8.23
C LEU A 158 -12.41 1.23 -7.63
N ALA A 159 -13.30 0.67 -8.45
CA ALA A 159 -14.52 0.03 -7.99
C ALA A 159 -14.32 -1.41 -7.45
N LEU A 160 -13.16 -2.03 -7.72
CA LEU A 160 -12.80 -3.39 -7.31
C LEU A 160 -12.09 -3.42 -5.95
#